data_AF-W1Y9A0-F1
#
_entry.id   AF-W1Y9A0-F1
#
_cell.length_a   1.000
_cell.length_b   1.000
_cell.length_c   1.000
_cell.angle_alpha   90.00
_cell.angle_beta   90.00
_cell.angle_gamma   90.00
#
_symmetry.space_group_name_H-M   'P 1'
#
loop_
_entity.id
_entity.type
_entity.pdbx_description
1 polymer ?
#
loop_
_entity_poly.entity_id
_entity_poly.type
_entity_poly.pdbx_seq_one_letter_code
_entity_poly.pdbx_strand_id
1 'polypeptide(L)'
;GKIPLLQRLLSLHQPSSCVVFCNTKKDCQAVCDALNEVGQSALSLHGDLEQRDRDQTLVRFANGSARVLVATDVAARGLDIKSLELVVNFELAWDPEVHVHRIGRTARAGNSGLAISFCAPEEAQRANIIS
;
A
#
# COMPACT_ATOMS: atom_id res chain seq x y z
N GLY A 1 -2.08 -13.47 -11.67
CA GLY A 1 -1.94 -13.24 -10.21
C GLY A 1 -1.75 -11.76 -9.94
N LYS A 2 -2.00 -11.30 -8.71
CA LYS A 2 -1.98 -9.86 -8.37
C LYS A 2 -0.57 -9.23 -8.36
N ILE A 3 0.48 -10.00 -8.04
CA ILE A 3 1.87 -9.48 -8.00
C ILE A 3 2.35 -8.97 -9.36
N PRO A 4 2.28 -9.74 -10.48
CA PRO A 4 2.65 -9.22 -11.79
C PRO A 4 1.86 -7.97 -12.22
N LEU A 5 0.58 -7.90 -11.82
CA LEU A 5 -0.26 -6.74 -12.09
C LEU A 5 0.23 -5.50 -11.32
N LEU A 6 0.57 -5.67 -10.04
CA LEU A 6 1.17 -4.60 -9.22
C LEU A 6 2.46 -4.09 -9.84
N GLN A 7 3.38 -4.99 -10.19
CA GLN A 7 4.66 -4.65 -10.81
C GLN A 7 4.45 -3.86 -12.09
N ARG A 8 3.53 -4.30 -12.96
CA ARG A 8 3.21 -3.59 -14.20
C ARG A 8 2.63 -2.20 -13.93
N LEU A 9 1.70 -2.10 -12.98
CA LEU A 9 1.06 -0.84 -12.60
C LEU A 9 2.09 0.17 -12.09
N LEU A 10 2.98 -0.24 -11.19
CA LEU A 10 4.04 0.61 -10.64
C LEU A 10 5.04 1.06 -11.71
N SER A 11 5.37 0.19 -12.67
CA SER A 11 6.25 0.56 -13.80
C SER A 11 5.60 1.55 -14.78
N LEU A 12 4.27 1.51 -14.93
CA LEU A 12 3.53 2.42 -15.80
C LEU A 12 3.33 3.80 -15.15
N HIS A 13 2.91 3.83 -13.89
CA HIS A 13 2.61 5.08 -13.19
C HIS A 13 3.85 5.75 -12.58
N GLN A 14 4.87 4.96 -12.19
CA GLN A 14 6.10 5.43 -11.53
C GLN A 14 5.86 6.47 -10.42
N PRO A 15 4.94 6.21 -9.48
CA PRO A 15 4.57 7.20 -8.48
C PRO A 15 5.78 7.57 -7.61
N SER A 16 5.85 8.84 -7.22
CA SER A 16 6.84 9.35 -6.26
C SER A 16 6.65 8.75 -4.86
N SER A 17 5.40 8.45 -4.49
CA SER A 17 5.03 7.80 -3.24
C SER A 17 3.78 6.92 -3.42
N CYS A 18 3.90 5.66 -3.00
CA CYS A 18 2.82 4.68 -3.10
C CYS A 18 2.70 3.89 -1.79
N VAL A 19 1.47 3.71 -1.31
CA VAL A 19 1.19 2.70 -0.28
C VAL A 19 0.40 1.55 -0.90
N VAL A 20 0.82 0.32 -0.62
CA VAL A 20 0.14 -0.91 -1.00
C VAL A 20 -0.40 -1.57 0.25
N PHE A 21 -1.72 -1.68 0.36
CA PHE A 21 -2.38 -2.30 1.51
C PHE A 21 -2.61 -3.79 1.28
N CYS A 22 -2.14 -4.60 2.24
CA CYS A 22 -2.41 -6.03 2.33
C CYS A 22 -3.13 -6.33 3.65
N ASN A 23 -3.87 -7.44 3.70
CA ASN A 23 -4.63 -7.83 4.88
C ASN A 23 -3.77 -8.53 5.93
N THR A 24 -2.68 -9.20 5.53
CA THR A 24 -1.79 -9.91 6.46
C THR A 24 -0.34 -9.43 6.36
N LYS A 25 0.41 -9.63 7.46
CA LYS A 25 1.86 -9.38 7.51
C LYS A 25 2.65 -10.26 6.54
N LYS A 26 2.19 -11.49 6.32
CA LYS A 26 2.83 -12.44 5.40
C LYS A 26 2.72 -11.94 3.96
N ASP A 27 1.53 -11.46 3.59
CA ASP A 27 1.30 -10.88 2.25
C ASP A 27 2.08 -9.58 2.07
N CYS A 28 2.19 -8.75 3.11
CA CYS A 28 3.06 -7.56 3.06
C CYS A 28 4.50 -7.92 2.72
N GLN A 29 5.06 -8.93 3.40
CA GLN A 29 6.43 -9.35 3.17
C GLN A 29 6.60 -9.96 1.77
N ALA A 30 5.70 -10.87 1.37
CA ALA A 30 5.74 -11.50 0.05
C ALA A 30 5.64 -10.50 -1.11
N VAL A 31 4.76 -9.50 -0.98
CA VAL A 31 4.65 -8.42 -1.98
C VAL A 31 5.90 -7.55 -1.99
N CYS A 32 6.42 -7.16 -0.82
CA CYS A 32 7.65 -6.38 -0.71
C CYS A 32 8.84 -7.08 -1.37
N ASP A 33 9.05 -8.36 -1.08
CA ASP A 33 10.14 -9.16 -1.63
C ASP A 33 10.03 -9.26 -3.17
N ALA A 34 8.83 -9.55 -3.68
CA ALA A 34 8.59 -9.65 -5.12
C ALA A 34 8.78 -8.33 -5.87
N LEU A 35 8.51 -7.18 -5.24
CA LEU A 35 8.80 -5.87 -5.82
C LEU A 35 10.31 -5.60 -5.85
N ASN A 36 11.01 -5.89 -4.75
CA ASN A 36 12.45 -5.69 -4.65
C ASN A 36 13.23 -6.61 -5.61
N GLU A 37 12.77 -7.84 -5.84
CA GLU A 37 13.38 -8.79 -6.79
C GLU A 37 13.45 -8.24 -8.21
N VAL A 38 12.48 -7.40 -8.60
CA VAL A 38 12.45 -6.74 -9.92
C VAL A 38 12.97 -5.29 -9.89
N GLY A 39 13.66 -4.90 -8.82
CA GLY A 39 14.26 -3.57 -8.65
C GLY A 39 13.27 -2.44 -8.33
N GLN A 40 12.03 -2.77 -7.96
CA GLN A 40 11.05 -1.78 -7.49
C GLN A 40 11.23 -1.58 -5.98
N SER A 41 11.93 -0.51 -5.60
CA SER A 41 12.26 -0.22 -4.20
C SER A 41 11.01 -0.14 -3.32
N ALA A 42 10.84 -1.16 -2.47
CA ALA A 42 9.72 -1.34 -1.58
C ALA A 42 10.18 -1.63 -0.15
N LEU A 43 9.39 -1.19 0.83
CA LEU A 43 9.55 -1.50 2.25
C LEU A 43 8.28 -2.15 2.80
N SER A 44 8.41 -3.12 3.69
CA SER A 44 7.27 -3.70 4.42
C SER A 44 7.05 -2.97 5.75
N LEU A 45 5.78 -2.79 6.14
CA LEU A 45 5.38 -2.18 7.41
C LEU A 45 4.24 -3.01 8.02
N HIS A 46 4.56 -3.80 9.04
CA HIS A 46 3.61 -4.67 9.72
C HIS A 46 3.92 -4.77 11.22
N GLY A 47 3.01 -5.37 11.99
CA GLY A 47 3.08 -5.40 13.46
C GLY A 47 4.24 -6.18 14.07
N ASP A 48 4.93 -7.03 13.31
CA ASP A 48 6.11 -7.77 13.79
C ASP A 48 7.40 -6.93 13.80
N LEU A 49 7.41 -5.73 13.21
CA LEU A 49 8.59 -4.87 13.23
C LEU A 49 8.79 -4.29 14.63
N GLU A 50 10.03 -4.30 15.11
CA GLU A 50 10.40 -3.53 16.28
C GLU A 50 10.19 -2.03 16.01
N GLN A 51 9.94 -1.24 17.06
CA GLN A 51 9.70 0.20 16.93
C GLN A 51 10.83 0.91 16.18
N ARG A 52 12.09 0.51 16.42
CA ARG A 52 13.26 1.06 15.73
C ARG A 52 13.22 0.82 14.22
N ASP A 53 12.89 -0.41 13.80
CA ASP A 53 12.83 -0.78 12.38
C ASP A 53 11.63 -0.13 11.69
N ARG A 54 10.52 0.00 12.42
CA ARG A 54 9.36 0.79 12.01
C ARG A 54 9.77 2.23 11.72
N ASP A 55 10.41 2.90 12.67
CA ASP A 55 10.80 4.31 12.52
C ASP A 55 11.79 4.50 11.35
N GLN A 56 12.76 3.60 11.19
CA GLN A 56 13.69 3.61 10.06
C GLN A 56 12.98 3.43 8.72
N THR A 57 12.01 2.51 8.65
CA THR A 57 11.18 2.27 7.46
C THR A 57 10.42 3.52 7.06
N LEU A 58 9.81 4.20 8.05
CA LEU A 58 9.06 5.44 7.80
C LEU A 58 9.96 6.58 7.34
N VAL A 59 11.15 6.73 7.92
CA VAL A 59 12.12 7.75 7.47
C VAL A 59 12.56 7.50 6.02
N ARG A 60 12.86 6.25 5.66
CA ARG A 60 13.25 5.86 4.30
C ARG A 60 12.14 6.05 3.27
N PHE A 61 10.88 5.87 3.67
CA PHE A 61 9.75 6.16 2.80
C PHE A 61 9.53 7.68 2.68
N ALA A 62 9.50 8.39 3.80
CA ALA A 62 9.25 9.83 3.85
C ALA A 62 10.31 10.67 3.11
N ASN A 63 11.56 10.20 3.08
CA ASN A 63 12.65 10.86 2.35
C ASN A 63 12.79 10.41 0.88
N GLY A 64 11.94 9.48 0.40
CA GLY A 64 11.97 8.98 -0.97
C GLY A 64 13.04 7.92 -1.28
N SER A 65 13.75 7.40 -0.28
CA SER A 65 14.71 6.29 -0.47
C SER A 65 14.02 5.01 -0.95
N ALA A 66 12.75 4.83 -0.58
CA ALA A 66 11.86 3.85 -1.18
C ALA A 66 10.56 4.54 -1.62
N ARG A 67 10.07 4.20 -2.80
CA ARG A 67 8.85 4.79 -3.38
C ARG A 67 7.58 4.02 -3.00
N VAL A 68 7.73 2.77 -2.55
CA VAL A 68 6.60 1.91 -2.21
C VAL A 68 6.69 1.45 -0.76
N LEU A 69 5.59 1.62 -0.03
CA LEU A 69 5.41 1.09 1.32
C LEU A 69 4.28 0.07 1.30
N VAL A 70 4.58 -1.18 1.61
CA VAL A 70 3.62 -2.28 1.68
C VAL A 70 3.21 -2.48 3.13
N ALA A 71 1.94 -2.30 3.47
CA ALA A 71 1.52 -2.20 4.85
C ALA A 71 0.19 -2.91 5.16
N THR A 72 0.04 -3.34 6.42
CA THR A 72 -1.28 -3.69 6.98
C THR A 72 -1.98 -2.45 7.54
N ASP A 73 -3.30 -2.51 7.69
CA ASP A 73 -4.09 -1.40 8.24
C ASP A 73 -3.61 -0.97 9.62
N VAL A 74 -3.37 -1.93 10.50
CA VAL A 74 -2.92 -1.67 11.87
C VAL A 74 -1.58 -0.95 11.87
N ALA A 75 -0.64 -1.42 11.04
CA ALA A 75 0.69 -0.82 10.98
C ALA A 75 0.67 0.54 10.26
N ALA A 76 -0.28 0.76 9.36
CA ALA A 76 -0.45 2.02 8.65
C ALA A 76 -1.24 3.10 9.43
N ARG A 77 -1.81 2.75 10.59
CA ARG A 77 -2.40 3.75 11.50
C ARG A 77 -1.30 4.66 12.05
N GLY A 78 -1.62 5.93 12.20
CA GLY A 78 -0.66 6.94 12.68
C GLY A 78 0.45 7.29 11.68
N LEU A 79 0.38 6.82 10.44
CA LEU A 79 1.24 7.32 9.37
C LEU A 79 0.89 8.79 9.08
N ASP A 80 1.68 9.69 9.64
CA ASP A 80 1.71 11.10 9.24
C ASP A 80 2.57 11.26 7.99
N ILE A 81 2.09 10.67 6.90
CA ILE A 81 2.73 10.79 5.60
C ILE A 81 1.95 11.85 4.81
N LYS A 82 2.70 12.74 4.15
CA LYS A 82 2.18 13.70 3.18
C LYS A 82 1.26 12.98 2.17
N SER A 83 0.35 13.72 1.54
CA SER A 83 -0.57 13.18 0.53
C SER A 83 0.18 12.25 -0.44
N LEU A 84 -0.18 10.97 -0.43
CA LEU A 84 0.43 9.98 -1.34
C LEU A 84 -0.03 10.25 -2.76
N GLU A 85 0.81 9.92 -3.74
CA GLU A 85 0.42 10.00 -5.15
C GLU A 85 -0.47 8.82 -5.56
N LEU A 86 -0.16 7.63 -5.03
CA LEU A 86 -0.90 6.40 -5.31
C LEU A 86 -1.20 5.61 -4.03
N VAL A 87 -2.43 5.10 -3.94
CA VAL A 87 -2.83 4.06 -2.99
C VAL A 87 -3.26 2.83 -3.78
N VAL A 88 -2.74 1.67 -3.42
CA VAL A 88 -3.16 0.39 -3.99
C VAL A 88 -3.73 -0.51 -2.90
N ASN A 89 -4.99 -0.93 -3.03
CA ASN A 89 -5.54 -2.03 -2.24
C ASN A 89 -5.18 -3.34 -2.95
N PHE A 90 -4.09 -3.99 -2.51
CA PHE A 90 -3.69 -5.27 -3.08
C PHE A 90 -4.71 -6.36 -2.77
N GLU A 91 -5.30 -6.29 -1.57
CA GLU A 91 -6.48 -7.05 -1.20
C GLU A 91 -7.58 -6.09 -0.77
N LEU A 92 -8.83 -6.46 -1.05
CA LEU A 92 -9.95 -5.65 -0.61
C LEU A 92 -10.00 -5.61 0.92
N ALA A 93 -10.33 -4.44 1.46
CA ALA A 93 -10.60 -4.29 2.87
C ALA A 93 -11.79 -5.18 3.28
N TRP A 94 -11.79 -5.62 4.53
CA TRP A 94 -12.87 -6.46 5.06
C TRP A 94 -14.17 -5.67 5.27
N ASP A 95 -14.04 -4.37 5.55
CA ASP A 95 -15.15 -3.46 5.79
C ASP A 95 -14.98 -2.14 5.01
N PRO A 96 -16.09 -1.44 4.67
CA PRO A 96 -16.06 -0.18 3.94
C PRO A 96 -15.33 0.95 4.65
N GLU A 97 -15.38 1.00 5.98
CA GLU A 97 -14.76 2.09 6.74
C GLU A 97 -13.23 2.03 6.63
N VAL A 98 -12.66 0.83 6.73
CA VAL A 98 -11.25 0.58 6.44
C VAL A 98 -10.92 0.93 4.99
N HIS A 99 -11.77 0.58 4.02
CA HIS A 99 -11.56 0.97 2.63
C HIS A 99 -11.43 2.50 2.48
N VAL A 100 -12.37 3.26 3.04
CA VAL A 100 -12.36 4.73 3.05
C VAL A 100 -11.10 5.27 3.71
N HIS A 101 -10.68 4.70 4.84
CA HIS A 101 -9.44 5.09 5.52
C HIS A 101 -8.18 4.82 4.69
N ARG A 102 -8.15 3.73 3.91
CA ARG A 102 -7.04 3.41 3.01
C ARG A 102 -6.95 4.42 1.87
N ILE A 103 -8.04 4.65 1.14
CA ILE A 103 -8.04 5.57 -0.01
C ILE A 103 -7.88 7.03 0.41
N GLY A 104 -8.30 7.40 1.62
CA GLY A 104 -8.09 8.73 2.20
C GLY A 104 -6.63 9.08 2.52
N ARG A 105 -5.66 8.22 2.16
CA ARG A 105 -4.21 8.50 2.24
C ARG A 105 -3.66 9.23 1.02
N THR A 106 -4.41 9.26 -0.08
CA THR A 106 -4.13 10.10 -1.25
C THR A 106 -5.11 11.28 -1.31
N ALA A 107 -4.96 12.15 -2.32
CA ALA A 107 -5.83 13.28 -2.61
C ALA A 107 -6.09 14.24 -1.41
N ARG A 108 -5.06 14.55 -0.61
CA ARG A 108 -5.17 15.48 0.52
C ARG A 108 -4.75 16.91 0.14
N ALA A 109 -5.26 17.88 0.89
CA ALA A 109 -4.92 19.30 0.77
C ALA A 109 -5.17 19.90 -0.64
N GLY A 110 -6.25 19.46 -1.29
CA GLY A 110 -6.64 19.97 -2.61
C GLY A 110 -5.87 19.36 -3.79
N ASN A 111 -4.95 18.44 -3.55
CA ASN A 111 -4.25 17.72 -4.61
C ASN A 111 -5.10 16.56 -5.14
N SER A 112 -4.91 16.23 -6.42
CA SER A 112 -5.42 14.98 -6.98
C SER A 112 -4.63 13.78 -6.45
N GLY A 113 -5.25 12.60 -6.53
CA GLY A 113 -4.68 11.36 -6.03
C GLY A 113 -5.33 10.18 -6.72
N LEU A 114 -4.61 9.06 -6.78
CA LEU A 114 -5.09 7.84 -7.42
C LEU A 114 -5.22 6.72 -6.38
N ALA A 115 -6.38 6.07 -6.34
CA ALA A 115 -6.61 4.87 -5.57
C ALA A 115 -7.04 3.73 -6.50
N ILE A 116 -6.32 2.61 -6.46
CA ILE A 116 -6.61 1.42 -7.28
C ILE A 116 -6.84 0.23 -6.37
N SER A 117 -7.89 -0.54 -6.61
CA SER A 117 -8.18 -1.76 -5.83
C SER A 117 -8.15 -2.98 -6.73
N PHE A 118 -7.40 -4.00 -6.31
CA PHE A 118 -7.41 -5.29 -6.97
C PHE A 118 -8.53 -6.16 -6.38
N CYS A 119 -9.35 -6.69 -7.27
CA CYS A 119 -10.40 -7.65 -6.94
C CYS A 119 -10.06 -8.98 -7.61
N ALA A 120 -9.78 -10.01 -6.82
CA ALA A 120 -9.79 -11.38 -7.30
C ALA A 120 -11.24 -11.89 -7.40
N PRO A 121 -11.52 -12.91 -8.23
CA PRO A 121 -12.87 -13.45 -8.37
C PRO A 121 -13.52 -13.85 -7.03
N GLU A 122 -12.73 -14.35 -6.08
CA GLU A 122 -13.24 -14.74 -4.75
C GLU A 122 -13.60 -13.53 -3.86
N GLU A 123 -13.19 -12.33 -4.25
CA GLU A 123 -13.47 -11.07 -3.54
C GLU A 123 -14.63 -10.28 -4.17
N ALA A 124 -15.26 -10.79 -5.24
CA ALA A 124 -16.30 -10.09 -5.97
C ALA A 124 -17.47 -9.63 -5.10
N GLN A 125 -17.88 -10.45 -4.11
CA GLN A 125 -18.93 -10.07 -3.16
C GLN A 125 -18.52 -8.90 -2.27
N ARG A 126 -17.23 -8.83 -1.87
CA ARG A 126 -16.69 -7.70 -1.09
C ARG A 126 -16.58 -6.44 -1.94
N ALA A 127 -16.25 -6.57 -3.23
CA ALA A 127 -16.20 -5.43 -4.15
C ALA A 127 -17.52 -4.66 -4.20
N ASN A 128 -18.66 -5.36 -4.27
CA ASN A 128 -19.99 -4.73 -4.29
C ASN A 128 -20.33 -3.93 -3.02
N ILE A 129 -19.64 -4.19 -1.91
CA ILE A 129 -19.90 -3.54 -0.61
C ILE A 129 -19.07 -2.26 -0.46
N ILE A 130 -17.93 -2.17 -1.17
CA ILE A 130 -16.96 -1.06 -1.04
C ILE A 130 -16.89 -0.15 -2.27
N SER A 131 -17.57 -0.51 -3.37
CA SER A 131 -17.72 0.28 -4.61
C SER A 131 -18.90 1.23 -4.55
#